data_AF-A0A9P7RRH6-F1
#
_entry.id   AF-A0A9P7RRH6-F1
#
_cell.length_a   1.000
_cell.length_b   1.000
_cell.length_c   1.000
_cell.angle_alpha   90.00
_cell.angle_beta   90.00
_cell.angle_gamma   90.00
#
_symmetry.space_group_name_H-M   'P 1'
#
loop_
_entity.id
_entity.type
_entity.pdbx_description
1 polymer ?
#
loop_
_entity_poly.entity_id
_entity_poly.type
_entity_poly.pdbx_seq_one_letter_code
_entity_poly.pdbx_strand_id
1 'polypeptide(L)'
;MLARTAEDIVGAQNVVNMPSTAYGTIGNAPNSSFLFLSRRTGMYINSSLVEARQELSGPEVPDTKTAVYQLLAIGLFWILSKIPTLWAYLQLLFNIPPEWPMRVFPSLNSYIKSHPYSCLSYASIVFFGPMTFAIPPVVLQDLTVHILLNLTYLSHGMASDRPLARYYHSSSSTYVLAFAPAICRFEVVFSWLENAASVYNQWTTNHMPLIILRLLAAALSVYIVLGLLWLWT
;
A
#
# COMPACT_ATOMS: atom_id res chain seq x y z
N MET A 1 -34.98 29.23 -22.17
CA MET A 1 -35.14 29.01 -23.62
C MET A 1 -33.94 29.66 -24.31
N LEU A 2 -32.86 28.90 -24.50
CA LEU A 2 -31.84 29.04 -25.54
C LEU A 2 -30.74 28.01 -25.23
N ALA A 3 -30.75 26.95 -26.02
CA ALA A 3 -29.78 25.89 -26.05
C ALA A 3 -28.48 26.37 -26.71
N ARG A 4 -27.33 25.93 -26.18
CA ARG A 4 -26.07 25.86 -26.93
C ARG A 4 -25.48 24.47 -26.78
N THR A 5 -25.60 23.74 -27.88
CA THR A 5 -24.76 22.65 -28.41
C THR A 5 -23.29 22.80 -27.98
N ALA A 6 -22.55 21.82 -27.46
CA ALA A 6 -22.36 20.41 -27.88
C ALA A 6 -21.88 20.30 -29.33
N GLU A 7 -20.61 20.63 -29.57
CA GLU A 7 -19.69 20.08 -30.58
C GLU A 7 -18.36 20.85 -30.45
N ASP A 8 -17.24 20.23 -30.83
CA ASP A 8 -15.85 20.75 -30.79
C ASP A 8 -15.05 20.66 -29.49
N ILE A 9 -14.72 19.45 -29.02
CA ILE A 9 -13.35 19.15 -28.52
C ILE A 9 -12.98 17.69 -28.89
N VAL A 10 -12.77 17.45 -30.19
CA VAL A 10 -12.03 16.29 -30.70
C VAL A 10 -10.77 16.85 -31.36
N GLY A 11 -9.61 16.53 -30.83
CA GLY A 11 -8.33 16.76 -31.53
C GLY A 11 -7.22 17.33 -30.68
N ALA A 12 -6.50 16.46 -29.97
CA ALA A 12 -5.05 16.62 -29.70
C ALA A 12 -4.49 15.32 -29.09
N GLN A 13 -4.46 14.24 -29.86
CA GLN A 13 -3.54 13.13 -29.59
C GLN A 13 -2.12 13.61 -29.93
N ASN A 14 -1.44 14.22 -28.96
CA ASN A 14 0.01 14.38 -29.02
C ASN A 14 0.66 13.09 -28.53
N VAL A 15 0.99 12.23 -29.50
CA VAL A 15 1.89 11.10 -29.35
C VAL A 15 3.28 11.66 -29.03
N VAL A 16 3.60 11.73 -27.74
CA VAL A 16 4.97 11.99 -27.28
C VAL A 16 5.75 10.69 -27.45
N ASN A 17 6.48 10.61 -28.56
CA ASN A 17 7.54 9.63 -28.77
C ASN A 17 8.60 9.79 -27.66
N MET A 18 8.59 8.89 -26.67
CA MET A 18 9.72 8.76 -25.73
C MET A 18 10.86 7.97 -26.39
N PRO A 19 12.10 8.49 -26.37
CA PRO A 19 13.25 7.77 -26.86
C PRO A 19 13.59 6.60 -25.94
N SER A 20 13.68 5.41 -26.54
CA SER A 20 14.28 4.19 -26.00
C SER A 20 15.73 4.45 -25.55
N THR A 21 15.95 4.76 -24.28
CA THR A 21 17.28 4.66 -23.67
C THR A 21 17.65 3.19 -23.48
N ALA A 22 18.55 2.74 -24.37
CA ALA A 22 19.27 1.49 -24.28
C ALA A 22 20.00 1.39 -22.94
N TYR A 23 19.73 0.33 -22.17
CA TYR A 23 20.57 -0.05 -21.05
C TYR A 23 21.88 -0.62 -21.59
N GLY A 24 22.94 0.16 -21.40
CA GLY A 24 24.32 -0.21 -21.68
C GLY A 24 24.78 -1.39 -20.84
N THR A 25 25.39 -2.34 -21.53
CA THR A 25 26.26 -3.40 -21.06
C THR A 25 27.35 -2.80 -20.14
N ILE A 26 27.32 -3.15 -18.85
CA ILE A 26 28.44 -2.87 -17.94
C ILE A 26 29.54 -3.86 -18.27
N GLY A 27 30.54 -3.35 -18.99
CA GLY A 27 31.79 -4.04 -19.29
C GLY A 27 32.64 -4.21 -18.04
N ASN A 28 33.19 -5.42 -17.90
CA ASN A 28 34.36 -5.71 -17.10
C ASN A 28 35.53 -4.81 -17.51
N ALA A 29 36.17 -4.18 -16.52
CA ALA A 29 37.58 -3.81 -16.61
C ALA A 29 38.28 -4.05 -15.26
N PRO A 30 39.51 -4.61 -15.28
CA PRO A 30 40.23 -5.06 -14.09
C PRO A 30 41.08 -3.92 -13.52
N ASN A 31 40.98 -3.67 -12.21
CA ASN A 31 42.01 -2.90 -11.50
C ASN A 31 42.89 -3.85 -10.70
N SER A 32 43.93 -4.29 -11.39
CA SER A 32 45.15 -4.80 -10.81
C SER A 32 45.94 -3.67 -10.12
N SER A 33 46.58 -4.04 -9.01
CA SER A 33 47.84 -3.47 -8.53
C SER A 33 47.77 -2.22 -7.65
N PHE A 34 47.59 -2.42 -6.34
CA PHE A 34 48.45 -1.73 -5.37
C PHE A 34 49.22 -2.77 -4.54
N LEU A 35 50.53 -2.71 -4.73
CA LEU A 35 51.56 -3.57 -4.18
C LEU A 35 51.78 -3.32 -2.68
N PHE A 36 52.07 -4.42 -1.99
CA PHE A 36 53.12 -4.57 -0.97
C PHE A 36 53.23 -3.52 0.13
N LEU A 37 52.96 -3.96 1.37
CA LEU A 37 54.00 -4.11 2.40
C LEU A 37 53.46 -4.91 3.58
N SER A 38 54.37 -5.66 4.21
CA SER A 38 54.20 -6.38 5.47
C SER A 38 53.62 -7.80 5.41
N ARG A 39 54.35 -8.67 4.72
CA ARG A 39 54.41 -10.11 5.00
C ARG A 39 55.72 -10.38 5.76
N ARG A 40 55.70 -10.38 7.09
CA ARG A 40 56.59 -11.17 7.98
C ARG A 40 56.50 -10.65 9.42
N THR A 41 55.59 -11.24 10.20
CA THR A 41 55.77 -11.68 11.60
C THR A 41 54.39 -12.09 12.13
N GLY A 42 54.30 -13.26 12.77
CA GLY A 42 53.06 -13.71 13.41
C GLY A 42 52.45 -15.01 12.86
N MET A 43 53.27 -15.92 12.33
CA MET A 43 52.94 -17.36 12.40
C MET A 43 53.25 -17.80 13.83
N TYR A 44 52.35 -18.60 14.44
CA TYR A 44 52.45 -19.25 15.77
C TYR A 44 51.68 -18.67 16.99
N ILE A 45 50.54 -17.97 16.83
CA ILE A 45 49.63 -17.69 17.99
C ILE A 45 48.12 -18.00 17.72
N ASN A 46 47.74 -18.57 16.57
CA ASN A 46 46.30 -18.63 16.18
C ASN A 46 45.68 -20.03 16.02
N SER A 47 46.21 -21.10 16.63
CA SER A 47 45.50 -22.38 16.63
C SER A 47 44.55 -22.54 17.83
N SER A 48 44.90 -22.06 19.02
CA SER A 48 44.07 -22.21 20.23
C SER A 48 42.92 -21.19 20.33
N LEU A 49 42.99 -20.07 19.60
CA LEU A 49 41.91 -19.06 19.55
C LEU A 49 40.84 -19.36 18.48
N VAL A 50 41.11 -20.28 17.55
CA VAL A 50 40.15 -20.71 16.53
C VAL A 50 39.24 -21.81 17.07
N GLU A 51 39.76 -22.71 17.91
CA GLU A 51 38.94 -23.74 18.57
C GLU A 51 37.99 -23.16 19.63
N ALA A 52 38.42 -22.13 20.38
CA ALA A 52 37.54 -21.45 21.35
C ALA A 52 36.40 -20.63 20.70
N ARG A 53 36.42 -20.42 19.38
CA ARG A 53 35.39 -19.67 18.64
C ARG A 53 34.31 -20.56 18.02
N GLN A 54 34.50 -21.88 18.01
CA GLN A 54 33.53 -22.84 17.49
C GLN A 54 32.50 -23.32 18.53
N GLU A 55 32.77 -23.14 19.83
CA GLU A 55 31.78 -23.45 20.88
C GLU A 55 30.79 -22.30 21.16
N LEU A 56 30.95 -21.15 20.49
CA LEU A 56 30.04 -20.01 20.57
C LEU A 56 29.17 -19.84 19.31
N SER A 57 28.93 -20.92 18.55
CA SER A 57 27.79 -20.96 17.64
C SER A 57 26.53 -21.14 18.48
N GLY A 58 26.03 -20.02 19.00
CA GLY A 58 24.68 -19.92 19.55
C GLY A 58 23.65 -20.51 18.57
N PRO A 59 22.46 -20.86 19.07
CA PRO A 59 21.45 -21.58 18.29
C PRO A 59 21.28 -20.92 16.92
N GLU A 60 21.50 -21.70 15.85
CA GLU A 60 21.34 -21.25 14.47
C GLU A 60 20.03 -20.49 14.37
N VAL A 61 20.13 -19.19 14.08
CA VAL A 61 18.97 -18.33 13.89
C VAL A 61 18.14 -18.99 12.79
N PRO A 62 16.90 -19.45 13.08
CA PRO A 62 16.14 -20.25 12.14
C PRO A 62 15.97 -19.46 10.85
N ASP A 63 16.42 -20.06 9.74
CA ASP A 63 16.40 -19.44 8.42
C ASP A 63 14.98 -18.94 8.12
N THR A 64 14.85 -17.64 7.83
CA THR A 64 13.57 -16.94 7.63
C THR A 64 12.65 -17.65 6.63
N LYS A 65 13.23 -18.38 5.67
CA LYS A 65 12.51 -19.21 4.70
C LYS A 65 11.71 -20.32 5.37
N THR A 66 12.26 -20.96 6.40
CA THR A 66 11.63 -22.05 7.16
C THR A 66 10.39 -21.58 7.91
N ALA A 67 10.43 -20.37 8.47
CA ALA A 67 9.28 -19.77 9.15
C ALA A 67 8.12 -19.48 8.16
N VAL A 68 8.44 -19.01 6.95
CA VAL A 68 7.43 -18.79 5.89
C VAL A 68 6.78 -20.10 5.47
N TYR A 69 7.55 -21.18 5.31
CA TYR A 69 7.00 -22.49 4.97
C TYR A 69 6.12 -23.06 6.10
N GLN A 70 6.50 -22.85 7.36
CA GLN A 70 5.69 -23.27 8.51
C GLN A 70 4.35 -22.52 8.58
N LEU A 71 4.36 -21.19 8.36
CA LEU A 71 3.13 -20.39 8.31
C LEU A 71 2.22 -20.80 7.15
N LEU A 72 2.79 -21.05 5.96
CA LEU A 72 2.04 -21.57 4.82
C LEU A 72 1.44 -22.94 5.10
N ALA A 73 2.19 -23.86 5.73
CA ALA A 73 1.70 -25.19 6.07
C ALA A 73 0.56 -25.14 7.10
N ILE A 74 0.69 -24.29 8.13
CA ILE A 74 -0.37 -24.10 9.14
C ILE A 74 -1.61 -23.46 8.49
N GLY A 75 -1.42 -22.46 7.64
CA GLY A 75 -2.52 -21.83 6.90
C GLY A 75 -3.24 -22.80 5.96
N LEU A 76 -2.47 -23.61 5.21
CA LEU A 76 -3.01 -24.63 4.32
C LEU A 76 -3.77 -25.72 5.10
N PHE A 77 -3.19 -26.22 6.20
CA PHE A 77 -3.85 -27.20 7.07
C PHE A 77 -5.14 -26.65 7.67
N TRP A 78 -5.13 -25.38 8.10
CA TRP A 78 -6.33 -24.70 8.59
C TRP A 78 -7.40 -24.61 7.50
N ILE A 79 -7.05 -24.21 6.28
CA ILE A 79 -7.98 -24.14 5.14
C ILE A 79 -8.52 -25.53 4.79
N LEU A 80 -7.66 -26.55 4.68
CA LEU A 80 -8.02 -27.93 4.40
C LEU A 80 -8.99 -28.49 5.46
N SER A 81 -8.76 -28.17 6.74
CA SER A 81 -9.66 -28.56 7.83
C SER A 81 -11.06 -27.96 7.72
N LYS A 82 -11.20 -26.83 7.00
CA LYS A 82 -12.48 -26.13 6.77
C LYS A 82 -13.14 -26.52 5.46
N ILE A 83 -12.54 -27.33 4.60
CA ILE A 83 -13.15 -27.80 3.35
C ILE A 83 -14.49 -28.52 3.56
N PRO A 84 -14.64 -29.49 4.49
CA PRO A 84 -15.93 -30.17 4.66
C PRO A 84 -17.03 -29.22 5.18
N THR A 85 -16.67 -28.22 5.98
CA THR A 85 -17.60 -27.17 6.42
C THR A 85 -17.95 -26.22 5.29
N LEU A 86 -16.97 -25.76 4.50
CA LEU A 86 -17.18 -24.96 3.30
C LEU A 86 -18.06 -25.67 2.27
N TRP A 87 -17.86 -26.97 2.09
CA TRP A 87 -18.68 -27.79 1.21
C TRP A 87 -20.12 -27.91 1.70
N ALA A 88 -20.32 -28.12 3.00
CA ALA A 88 -21.65 -28.10 3.60
C ALA A 88 -22.33 -26.73 3.44
N TYR A 89 -21.59 -25.63 3.61
CA TYR A 89 -22.11 -24.28 3.36
C TYR A 89 -22.45 -24.04 1.88
N LEU A 90 -21.63 -24.54 0.94
CA LEU A 90 -21.91 -24.46 -0.49
C LEU A 90 -23.16 -25.26 -0.86
N GLN A 91 -23.28 -26.51 -0.38
CA GLN A 91 -24.49 -27.31 -0.59
C GLN A 91 -25.72 -26.64 0.01
N LEU A 92 -25.57 -26.03 1.19
CA LEU A 92 -26.65 -25.27 1.80
C LEU A 92 -27.01 -24.06 0.95
N LEU A 93 -26.02 -23.34 0.42
CA LEU A 93 -26.18 -22.19 -0.50
C LEU A 93 -26.95 -22.56 -1.78
N PHE A 94 -26.68 -23.75 -2.35
CA PHE A 94 -27.36 -24.25 -3.53
C PHE A 94 -28.75 -24.84 -3.25
N ASN A 95 -29.03 -25.25 -2.00
CA ASN A 95 -30.36 -25.70 -1.55
C ASN A 95 -31.22 -24.58 -0.97
N ILE A 96 -30.73 -23.33 -0.96
CA ILE A 96 -31.51 -22.21 -0.47
C ILE A 96 -32.70 -21.98 -1.41
N PRO A 97 -33.95 -21.94 -0.91
CA PRO A 97 -35.10 -21.66 -1.74
C PRO A 97 -34.94 -20.31 -2.43
N PRO A 98 -35.38 -20.16 -3.70
CA PRO A 98 -35.17 -18.96 -4.52
C PRO A 98 -35.75 -17.67 -3.92
N GLU A 99 -36.57 -17.78 -2.87
CA GLU A 99 -37.10 -16.67 -2.08
C GLU A 99 -36.08 -15.99 -1.15
N TRP A 100 -34.89 -16.58 -0.97
CA TRP A 100 -33.91 -16.06 -0.01
C TRP A 100 -33.45 -14.63 -0.25
N PRO A 101 -33.30 -14.13 -1.49
CA PRO A 101 -32.90 -12.75 -1.69
C PRO A 101 -33.96 -11.79 -1.11
N MET A 102 -35.24 -12.15 -1.23
CA MET A 102 -36.35 -11.36 -0.68
C MET A 102 -36.35 -11.33 0.86
N ARG A 103 -35.84 -12.37 1.53
CA ARG A 103 -35.74 -12.41 3.00
C ARG A 103 -34.45 -11.77 3.52
N VAL A 104 -33.34 -11.92 2.80
CA VAL A 104 -32.04 -11.38 3.19
C VAL A 104 -31.95 -9.88 2.93
N PHE A 105 -32.51 -9.38 1.82
CA PHE A 105 -32.44 -7.97 1.46
C PHE A 105 -32.98 -7.01 2.53
N PRO A 106 -34.18 -7.20 3.12
CA PRO A 106 -34.67 -6.30 4.17
C PRO A 106 -33.82 -6.36 5.44
N SER A 107 -33.33 -7.55 5.81
CA SER A 107 -32.44 -7.73 6.97
C SER A 107 -31.10 -7.02 6.76
N LEU A 108 -30.52 -7.17 5.57
CA LEU A 108 -29.28 -6.52 5.17
C LEU A 108 -29.46 -5.00 5.13
N ASN A 109 -30.56 -4.51 4.56
CA ASN A 109 -30.85 -3.08 4.49
C ASN A 109 -31.04 -2.48 5.90
N SER A 110 -31.72 -3.19 6.80
CA SER A 110 -31.83 -2.78 8.21
C SER A 110 -30.46 -2.71 8.88
N TYR A 111 -29.59 -3.69 8.63
CA TYR A 111 -28.24 -3.72 9.18
C TYR A 111 -27.41 -2.54 8.65
N ILE A 112 -27.42 -2.30 7.34
CA ILE A 112 -26.68 -1.18 6.71
C ILE A 112 -27.13 0.16 7.30
N LYS A 113 -28.44 0.36 7.50
CA LYS A 113 -28.97 1.58 8.11
C LYS A 113 -28.54 1.76 9.56
N SER A 114 -28.46 0.67 10.32
CA SER A 114 -28.04 0.72 11.73
C SER A 114 -26.54 0.97 11.91
N HIS A 115 -25.70 0.51 10.97
CA HIS A 115 -24.23 0.61 11.06
C HIS A 115 -23.60 1.15 9.77
N PRO A 116 -23.97 2.37 9.32
CA PRO A 116 -23.58 2.87 8.01
C PRO A 116 -22.06 3.07 7.89
N TYR A 117 -21.41 3.54 8.96
CA TYR A 117 -19.97 3.79 8.97
C TYR A 117 -19.14 2.49 8.86
N SER A 118 -19.53 1.44 9.57
CA SER A 118 -18.85 0.14 9.50
C SER A 118 -19.01 -0.46 8.11
N CYS A 119 -20.23 -0.47 7.57
CA CYS A 119 -20.49 -0.96 6.21
C CYS A 119 -19.72 -0.15 5.15
N LEU A 120 -19.67 1.18 5.28
CA LEU A 120 -18.89 2.05 4.40
C LEU A 120 -17.39 1.74 4.50
N SER A 121 -16.86 1.52 5.70
CA SER A 121 -15.44 1.19 5.88
C SER A 121 -15.05 -0.13 5.19
N TYR A 122 -15.88 -1.17 5.33
CA TYR A 122 -15.65 -2.45 4.67
C TYR A 122 -15.78 -2.33 3.15
N ALA A 123 -16.80 -1.62 2.66
CA ALA A 123 -16.99 -1.41 1.23
C ALA A 123 -15.84 -0.62 0.60
N SER A 124 -15.34 0.41 1.30
CA SER A 124 -14.16 1.17 0.90
C SER A 124 -12.89 0.32 0.86
N ILE A 125 -12.65 -0.53 1.88
CA ILE A 125 -11.49 -1.44 1.90
C ILE A 125 -11.56 -2.43 0.73
N VAL A 126 -12.74 -2.94 0.41
CA VAL A 126 -12.92 -3.85 -0.73
C VAL A 126 -12.75 -3.13 -2.06
N PHE A 127 -13.18 -1.87 -2.17
CA PHE A 127 -13.09 -1.11 -3.42
C PHE A 127 -11.68 -0.57 -3.67
N PHE A 128 -11.11 0.16 -2.72
CA PHE A 128 -9.79 0.79 -2.83
C PHE A 128 -8.64 -0.15 -2.43
N GLY A 129 -8.94 -1.24 -1.73
CA GLY A 129 -7.93 -2.18 -1.25
C GLY A 129 -7.11 -1.62 -0.07
N PRO A 130 -5.84 -2.01 0.04
CA PRO A 130 -4.95 -1.57 1.13
C PRO A 130 -4.70 -0.05 1.11
N MET A 131 -4.98 0.62 0.00
CA MET A 131 -4.79 2.06 -0.13
C MET A 131 -5.74 2.89 0.75
N THR A 132 -6.84 2.30 1.23
CA THR A 132 -7.73 2.93 2.21
C THR A 132 -6.99 3.30 3.50
N PHE A 133 -6.00 2.49 3.89
CA PHE A 133 -5.18 2.74 5.07
C PHE A 133 -4.12 3.83 4.85
N ALA A 134 -3.87 4.25 3.60
CA ALA A 134 -2.98 5.36 3.28
C ALA A 134 -3.59 6.70 3.67
N ILE A 135 -4.90 6.82 3.52
CA ILE A 135 -5.58 8.11 3.54
C ILE A 135 -5.40 8.79 4.92
N PRO A 136 -5.68 8.11 6.06
CA PRO A 136 -5.48 8.74 7.37
C PRO A 136 -4.03 9.22 7.63
N PRO A 137 -2.97 8.42 7.42
CA PRO A 137 -1.60 8.88 7.65
C PRO A 137 -1.16 9.97 6.65
N VAL A 138 -1.59 9.94 5.38
CA VAL A 138 -1.32 11.04 4.43
C VAL A 138 -1.92 12.35 4.94
N VAL A 139 -3.20 12.32 5.32
CA VAL A 139 -3.91 13.50 5.82
C VAL A 139 -3.29 13.99 7.13
N LEU A 140 -2.93 13.07 8.02
CA LEU A 140 -2.28 13.41 9.29
C LEU A 140 -0.91 14.05 9.05
N GLN A 141 -0.12 13.51 8.12
CA GLN A 141 1.17 14.09 7.75
C GLN A 141 1.01 15.49 7.18
N ASP A 142 0.10 15.67 6.22
CA ASP A 142 -0.15 16.97 5.60
C ASP A 142 -0.61 18.02 6.63
N LEU A 143 -1.52 17.62 7.54
CA LEU A 143 -1.98 18.45 8.64
C LEU A 143 -0.87 18.78 9.63
N THR A 144 0.00 17.82 9.95
CA THR A 144 1.16 18.02 10.84
C THR A 144 2.15 19.01 10.24
N VAL A 145 2.46 18.88 8.95
CA VAL A 145 3.33 19.82 8.22
C VAL A 145 2.72 21.22 8.20
N HIS A 146 1.42 21.34 7.92
CA HIS A 146 0.71 22.63 7.98
C HIS A 146 0.75 23.26 9.38
N ILE A 147 0.57 22.49 10.44
CA ILE A 147 0.65 23.00 11.82
C ILE A 147 2.06 23.47 12.16
N LEU A 148 3.09 22.65 11.88
CA LEU A 148 4.49 23.00 12.12
C LEU A 148 4.90 24.28 11.37
N LEU A 149 4.41 24.43 10.14
CA LEU A 149 4.66 25.61 9.33
C LEU A 149 4.02 26.86 9.95
N ASN A 150 2.76 26.78 10.37
CA ASN A 150 2.08 27.88 11.05
C ASN A 150 2.74 28.24 12.39
N LEU A 151 3.20 27.25 13.16
CA LEU A 151 3.97 27.49 14.39
C LEU A 151 5.32 28.16 14.12
N THR A 152 6.00 27.76 13.05
CA THR A 152 7.27 28.40 12.62
C THR A 152 7.02 29.86 12.21
N TYR A 153 5.90 30.12 11.53
CA TYR A 153 5.49 31.48 11.16
C TYR A 153 5.20 32.36 12.38
N LEU A 154 4.44 31.84 13.35
CA LEU A 154 4.14 32.54 14.60
C LEU A 154 5.41 32.84 15.42
N SER A 155 6.39 31.93 15.41
CA SER A 155 7.63 32.08 16.18
C SER A 155 8.68 32.98 15.51
N HIS A 156 8.73 33.05 14.18
CA HIS A 156 9.74 33.85 13.47
C HIS A 156 9.33 35.30 13.19
N GLY A 157 8.09 35.70 13.52
CA GLY A 157 7.64 37.09 13.39
C GLY A 157 7.73 37.61 11.95
N MET A 158 6.67 37.41 11.16
CA MET A 158 6.53 37.95 9.79
C MET A 158 7.60 37.47 8.79
N ALA A 159 7.49 36.22 8.33
CA ALA A 159 8.01 35.89 7.01
C ALA A 159 6.99 36.36 5.96
N SER A 160 7.37 37.26 5.05
CA SER A 160 6.52 37.75 3.94
C SER A 160 5.81 36.58 3.23
N ASP A 161 4.55 36.75 2.82
CA ASP A 161 3.66 35.68 2.33
C ASP A 161 4.05 35.05 0.97
N ARG A 162 5.06 35.59 0.28
CA ARG A 162 5.42 35.23 -1.12
C ARG A 162 6.50 34.16 -1.35
N PRO A 163 7.52 33.95 -0.50
CA PRO A 163 8.51 32.91 -0.69
C PRO A 163 8.01 31.52 -0.28
N LEU A 164 6.96 31.39 0.55
CA LEU A 164 6.52 30.10 1.10
C LEU A 164 5.68 29.28 0.11
N ALA A 165 4.68 29.90 -0.52
CA ALA A 165 3.93 29.29 -1.61
C ALA A 165 4.85 28.99 -2.80
N ARG A 166 5.83 29.86 -3.06
CA ARG A 166 6.90 29.58 -4.04
C ARG A 166 7.80 28.43 -3.60
N TYR A 167 8.15 28.29 -2.33
CA TYR A 167 8.96 27.17 -1.84
C TYR A 167 8.22 25.84 -1.99
N TYR A 168 6.93 25.80 -1.65
CA TYR A 168 6.07 24.63 -1.88
C TYR A 168 5.92 24.26 -3.37
N HIS A 169 5.85 25.25 -4.26
CA HIS A 169 5.68 25.02 -5.70
C HIS A 169 7.00 24.89 -6.49
N SER A 170 8.11 25.48 -6.05
CA SER A 170 9.38 25.51 -6.78
C SER A 170 10.36 24.45 -6.32
N SER A 171 10.33 24.09 -5.04
CA SER A 171 11.13 22.99 -4.54
C SER A 171 10.33 21.72 -4.74
N SER A 172 10.63 21.00 -5.82
CA SER A 172 10.17 19.62 -6.08
C SER A 172 9.98 18.90 -4.75
N SER A 173 8.77 18.39 -4.50
CA SER A 173 8.27 17.77 -3.26
C SER A 173 9.31 16.91 -2.51
N THR A 174 10.26 16.33 -3.25
CA THR A 174 11.46 15.62 -2.79
C THR A 174 12.36 16.40 -1.81
N TYR A 175 12.58 17.71 -1.98
CA TYR A 175 13.51 18.48 -1.13
C TYR A 175 12.88 18.97 0.17
N VAL A 176 11.57 19.22 0.18
CA VAL A 176 10.87 19.70 1.38
C VAL A 176 10.75 18.58 2.42
N LEU A 177 10.51 17.34 1.97
CA LEU A 177 10.51 16.13 2.80
C LEU A 177 11.90 15.73 3.31
N ALA A 178 12.98 16.22 2.67
CA ALA A 178 14.33 15.93 3.09
C ALA A 178 14.70 16.57 4.44
N PHE A 179 14.09 17.70 4.77
CA PHE A 179 14.30 18.42 6.03
C PHE A 179 13.34 18.00 7.15
N ALA A 180 12.32 17.18 6.84
CA ALA A 180 11.42 16.66 7.87
C ALA A 180 12.16 15.66 8.78
N PRO A 181 11.95 15.72 10.11
CA PRO A 181 12.58 14.79 11.04
C PRO A 181 12.23 13.34 10.66
N ALA A 182 13.16 12.41 10.90
CA ALA A 182 13.04 11.02 10.45
C ALA A 182 11.74 10.31 10.88
N ILE A 183 11.15 10.73 12.00
CA ILE A 183 9.84 10.29 12.50
C ILE A 183 8.65 10.66 11.59
N CYS A 184 8.78 11.69 10.74
CA CYS A 184 7.76 12.12 9.79
C CYS A 184 7.99 11.57 8.38
N ARG A 185 9.06 10.80 8.17
CA ARG A 185 9.38 10.19 6.87
C ARG A 185 8.62 8.88 6.71
N PHE A 186 7.37 8.98 6.28
CA PHE A 186 6.52 7.83 5.96
C PHE A 186 6.81 7.23 4.57
N GLU A 187 7.89 7.63 3.90
CA GLU A 187 8.26 7.18 2.55
C GLU A 187 8.31 5.66 2.42
N VAL A 188 8.87 4.95 3.41
CA VAL A 188 8.94 3.48 3.40
C VAL A 188 7.54 2.86 3.50
N VAL A 189 6.67 3.42 4.35
CA VAL A 189 5.29 2.95 4.51
C VAL A 189 4.52 3.21 3.22
N PHE A 190 4.67 4.39 2.62
CA PHE A 190 4.02 4.71 1.34
C PHE A 190 4.52 3.86 0.19
N SER A 191 5.83 3.63 0.09
CA SER A 191 6.40 2.75 -0.93
C SER A 191 5.88 1.32 -0.79
N TRP A 192 5.80 0.80 0.44
CA TRP A 192 5.20 -0.50 0.70
C TRP A 192 3.72 -0.53 0.32
N LEU A 193 2.97 0.51 0.67
CA LEU A 193 1.53 0.60 0.42
C LEU A 193 1.21 0.76 -1.07
N GLU A 194 2.02 1.52 -1.81
CA GLU A 194 1.94 1.67 -3.26
C GLU A 194 2.21 0.34 -3.96
N ASN A 195 3.24 -0.40 -3.52
CA ASN A 195 3.49 -1.74 -4.01
C ASN A 195 2.33 -2.70 -3.69
N ALA A 196 1.80 -2.68 -2.47
CA ALA A 196 0.64 -3.49 -2.09
C ALA A 196 -0.60 -3.15 -2.90
N ALA A 197 -0.85 -1.86 -3.18
CA ALA A 197 -1.94 -1.40 -4.02
C ALA A 197 -1.76 -1.85 -5.48
N SER A 198 -0.54 -1.78 -6.01
CA SER A 198 -0.21 -2.27 -7.36
C SER A 198 -0.47 -3.78 -7.49
N VAL A 199 0.03 -4.57 -6.54
CA VAL A 199 -0.18 -6.03 -6.49
C VAL A 199 -1.67 -6.37 -6.35
N TYR A 200 -2.38 -5.68 -5.45
CA TYR A 200 -3.82 -5.88 -5.27
C TYR A 200 -4.59 -5.55 -6.56
N ASN A 201 -4.26 -4.43 -7.20
CA ASN A 201 -4.92 -4.02 -8.43
C ASN A 201 -4.67 -5.03 -9.55
N GLN A 202 -3.41 -5.42 -9.77
CA GLN A 202 -3.03 -6.44 -10.76
C GLN A 202 -3.76 -7.78 -10.50
N TRP A 203 -3.83 -8.19 -9.23
CA TRP A 203 -4.53 -9.42 -8.86
C TRP A 203 -6.03 -9.34 -9.16
N THR A 204 -6.68 -8.21 -8.85
CA THR A 204 -8.11 -8.02 -9.13
C THR A 204 -8.41 -7.90 -10.62
N THR A 205 -7.54 -7.28 -11.42
CA THR A 205 -7.73 -7.19 -12.88
C THR A 205 -7.58 -8.54 -13.57
N ASN A 206 -6.77 -9.43 -13.02
CA ASN A 206 -6.59 -10.78 -13.56
C ASN A 206 -7.77 -11.72 -13.28
N HIS A 207 -8.66 -11.37 -12.35
CA HIS A 207 -9.76 -12.23 -11.92
C HIS A 207 -11.11 -11.50 -12.04
N MET A 208 -11.85 -11.82 -13.10
CA MET A 208 -13.18 -11.26 -13.37
C MET A 208 -14.16 -11.22 -12.16
N PRO A 209 -14.28 -12.27 -11.32
CA PRO A 209 -15.20 -12.20 -10.16
C PRO A 209 -14.81 -11.12 -9.14
N LEU A 210 -13.52 -10.83 -8.98
CA LEU A 210 -13.05 -9.78 -8.07
C LEU A 210 -13.42 -8.38 -8.59
N ILE A 211 -13.44 -8.17 -9.91
CA ILE A 211 -13.88 -6.91 -10.53
C ILE A 211 -15.36 -6.67 -10.23
N ILE A 212 -16.20 -7.69 -10.40
CA ILE A 212 -17.64 -7.59 -10.09
C ILE A 212 -17.84 -7.24 -8.63
N LEU A 213 -17.07 -7.88 -7.74
CA LEU A 213 -17.13 -7.61 -6.30
C LEU A 213 -16.71 -6.16 -5.98
N ARG A 214 -15.68 -5.61 -6.64
CA ARG A 214 -15.29 -4.19 -6.51
C ARG A 214 -16.38 -3.24 -7.00
N LEU A 215 -17.03 -3.55 -8.13
CA LEU A 215 -18.15 -2.75 -8.65
C LEU A 215 -19.35 -2.75 -7.70
N LEU A 216 -19.69 -3.91 -7.13
CA LEU A 216 -20.74 -4.03 -6.12
C LEU A 216 -20.40 -3.24 -4.85
N ALA A 217 -19.14 -3.30 -4.39
CA ALA A 217 -18.68 -2.51 -3.26
C ALA A 217 -18.77 -1.00 -3.54
N ALA A 218 -18.41 -0.56 -4.75
CA ALA A 218 -18.55 0.84 -5.17
C ALA A 218 -20.02 1.30 -5.15
N ALA A 219 -20.91 0.51 -5.77
CA ALA A 219 -22.35 0.80 -5.80
C ALA A 219 -22.95 0.85 -4.38
N LEU A 220 -22.55 -0.09 -3.51
CA LEU A 220 -22.98 -0.10 -2.11
C LEU A 220 -22.48 1.13 -1.35
N SER A 221 -21.24 1.55 -1.59
CA SER A 221 -20.65 2.75 -0.96
C SER A 221 -21.44 4.00 -1.34
N VAL A 222 -21.76 4.16 -2.63
CA VAL A 222 -22.58 5.27 -3.14
C VAL A 222 -23.99 5.24 -2.53
N TYR A 223 -24.61 4.06 -2.45
CA TYR A 223 -25.91 3.91 -1.81
C TYR A 223 -25.91 4.35 -0.34
N ILE A 224 -24.87 3.96 0.43
CA ILE A 224 -24.73 4.36 1.85
C ILE A 224 -24.53 5.87 1.95
N VAL A 225 -23.67 6.47 1.13
CA VAL A 225 -23.40 7.92 1.16
C VAL A 225 -24.65 8.72 0.80
N LEU A 226 -25.38 8.34 -0.24
CA LEU A 226 -26.66 8.96 -0.59
C LEU A 226 -27.70 8.79 0.52
N GLY A 227 -27.76 7.60 1.14
CA GLY A 227 -28.61 7.32 2.29
C GLY A 227 -28.32 8.27 3.45
N LEU A 228 -27.04 8.42 3.83
CA LEU A 228 -26.60 9.31 4.91
C LEU A 228 -26.87 10.79 4.64
N LEU A 229 -26.72 11.24 3.39
CA LEU A 229 -26.85 12.65 3.05
C LEU A 229 -28.32 13.11 2.91
N TRP A 230 -29.21 12.24 2.44
CA TRP A 230 -30.57 12.65 2.02
C TRP A 230 -31.71 11.87 2.66
N LEU A 231 -31.51 10.59 2.97
CA LEU A 231 -32.63 9.63 3.08
C LEU A 231 -32.79 9.03 4.47
N TRP A 232 -31.72 9.03 5.28
CA TRP A 232 -31.66 8.43 6.61
C TRP A 232 -31.45 9.46 7.74
N THR A 233 -31.34 10.73 7.38
CA THR A 233 -31.48 11.88 8.29
C THR A 233 -32.94 12.23 8.49
#